data_AF-A0A9J7AKX2-F1
#
_entry.id   AF-A0A9J7AKX2-F1
#
_cell.length_a   1.000
_cell.length_b   1.000
_cell.length_c   1.000
_cell.angle_alpha   90.00
_cell.angle_beta   90.00
_cell.angle_gamma   90.00
#
_symmetry.space_group_name_H-M   'P 1'
#
loop_
_entity.id
_entity.type
_entity.pdbx_description
1 polymer ?
#
loop_
_entity_poly.entity_id
_entity_poly.type
_entity_poly.pdbx_seq_one_letter_code
_entity_poly.pdbx_strand_id
1 'polypeptide(L)' 'MLKILLTEETGVLTMTSASALSAIEANRKFTHRKDAEARLSQAQRDLDARVITPEDYQQICEDCLKIIRSSQN' A
#
# COMPACT_ATOMS: atom_id res chain seq x y z
N MET A 1 41.84 16.50 -32.31
CA MET A 1 41.79 16.83 -30.87
C MET A 1 40.33 16.78 -30.42
N LEU A 2 39.88 15.63 -29.92
CA LEU A 2 38.52 15.47 -29.39
C LEU A 2 38.55 15.83 -27.90
N LYS A 3 37.90 16.93 -27.51
CA LYS A 3 37.63 17.25 -26.11
C LYS A 3 36.23 16.71 -25.79
N ILE A 4 36.16 15.45 -25.36
CA ILE A 4 34.95 14.92 -24.73
C ILE A 4 34.95 15.47 -23.31
N LEU A 5 34.16 16.50 -23.08
CA LEU A 5 33.77 16.96 -21.75
C LEU A 5 32.82 15.89 -21.17
N LEU A 6 33.39 14.97 -20.39
CA LEU A 6 32.62 14.12 -19.50
C LEU A 6 32.08 15.02 -18.39
N THR A 7 30.84 15.49 -18.54
CA THR A 7 30.06 16.05 -17.44
C THR A 7 29.87 14.96 -16.41
N GLU A 8 30.61 15.08 -15.31
CA GLU A 8 30.38 14.38 -14.05
C GLU A 8 29.03 14.81 -13.46
N GLU A 9 27.95 14.22 -13.92
CA GLU A 9 26.71 14.13 -13.14
C GLU A 9 26.21 12.70 -13.20
N THR A 10 26.99 11.80 -12.60
CA THR A 10 26.44 10.56 -12.08
C THR A 10 25.52 10.91 -10.91
N GLY A 11 24.31 11.34 -11.25
CA GLY A 11 23.12 11.28 -10.38
C GLY A 11 22.75 9.82 -10.10
N VAL A 12 23.69 9.04 -9.58
CA VAL A 12 23.39 7.78 -8.93
C VAL A 12 22.85 8.19 -7.57
N LEU A 13 21.54 8.32 -7.48
CA LEU A 13 20.84 8.27 -6.20
C LEU A 13 21.29 6.96 -5.54
N THR A 14 22.27 7.05 -4.64
CA THR A 14 22.75 5.94 -3.83
C THR A 14 21.62 5.56 -2.90
N MET A 15 20.70 4.74 -3.42
CA MET A 15 19.67 4.09 -2.64
C MET A 15 20.39 3.22 -1.61
N THR A 16 20.52 3.74 -0.40
CA THR A 16 21.08 3.00 0.72
C THR A 16 20.16 1.83 1.06
N SER A 17 20.70 0.75 1.61
CA SER A 17 19.90 -0.40 2.05
C SER A 17 18.75 0.00 2.98
N ALA A 18 18.95 0.99 3.85
CA ALA A 18 17.90 1.56 4.70
C ALA A 18 16.78 2.25 3.90
N SER A 19 17.12 3.02 2.86
CA SER A 19 16.12 3.65 1.99
C SER A 19 15.33 2.62 1.17
N ALA A 20 15.98 1.55 0.70
CA ALA A 20 15.33 0.46 0.00
C ALA A 20 14.36 -0.31 0.91
N LEU A 21 14.77 -0.61 2.15
CA LEU A 21 13.91 -1.25 3.16
C LEU A 21 12.69 -0.39 3.49
N SER A 22 12.87 0.90 3.71
CA SER A 22 11.77 1.83 3.96
C SER A 22 10.80 1.90 2.77
N ALA A 23 11.30 1.91 1.53
CA ALA A 23 10.46 1.91 0.35
C ALA A 23 9.65 0.60 0.21
N ILE A 24 10.27 -0.55 0.51
CA ILE A 24 9.59 -1.86 0.51
C ILE A 24 8.49 -1.90 1.57
N GLU A 25 8.76 -1.40 2.79
CA GLU A 25 7.76 -1.32 3.86
C GLU A 25 6.61 -0.39 3.50
N ALA A 26 6.89 0.77 2.92
CA ALA A 26 5.88 1.70 2.45
C ALA A 26 4.98 1.08 1.37
N ASN A 27 5.56 0.37 0.39
CA ASN A 27 4.81 -0.35 -0.62
C ASN A 27 3.94 -1.46 -0.01
N ARG A 28 4.48 -2.20 0.96
CA ARG A 28 3.70 -3.22 1.68
C ARG A 28 2.50 -2.59 2.37
N LYS A 29 2.70 -1.51 3.15
CA LYS A 29 1.59 -0.79 3.82
C LYS A 29 0.55 -0.29 2.82
N PHE A 30 1.00 0.25 1.68
CA PHE A 30 0.11 0.72 0.62
C PHE A 30 -0.76 -0.41 0.05
N THR A 31 -0.17 -1.57 -0.28
CA THR A 31 -0.91 -2.72 -0.81
C THR A 31 -1.93 -3.23 0.20
N HIS A 32 -1.54 -3.43 1.46
CA HIS A 32 -2.47 -3.87 2.51
C HIS A 32 -3.66 -2.92 2.70
N ARG A 33 -3.40 -1.60 2.61
CA ARG A 33 -4.46 -0.60 2.65
C ARG A 33 -5.42 -0.72 1.47
N LYS A 34 -4.88 -0.86 0.26
CA LYS A 34 -5.70 -0.97 -0.97
C LYS A 34 -6.54 -2.23 -0.99
N ASP A 35 -5.98 -3.34 -0.53
CA ASP A 35 -6.72 -4.60 -0.39
C ASP A 35 -7.85 -4.47 0.65
N ALA A 36 -7.59 -3.81 1.80
CA ALA A 36 -8.61 -3.55 2.80
C ALA A 36 -9.74 -2.64 2.28
N GLU A 37 -9.42 -1.58 1.54
CA GLU A 37 -10.41 -0.70 0.88
C GLU A 37 -11.29 -1.47 -0.12
N ALA A 38 -10.68 -2.37 -0.90
CA ALA A 38 -11.41 -3.23 -1.84
C ALA A 38 -12.34 -4.22 -1.11
N ARG A 39 -11.86 -4.82 0.00
CA ARG A 39 -12.67 -5.74 0.82
C ARG A 39 -13.87 -5.07 1.46
N LEU A 40 -13.75 -3.83 1.94
CA LEU A 40 -14.89 -3.05 2.43
C LEU A 40 -15.94 -2.85 1.33
N SER A 41 -15.50 -2.48 0.13
CA SER A 41 -16.40 -2.27 -1.01
C SER A 41 -17.09 -3.56 -1.42
N GLN A 42 -16.40 -4.70 -1.36
CA GLN A 42 -16.98 -6.01 -1.65
C GLN A 42 -17.97 -6.44 -0.56
N ALA A 43 -17.63 -6.27 0.71
CA ALA A 43 -18.51 -6.62 1.83
C ALA A 43 -19.84 -5.86 1.76
N GLN A 44 -19.82 -4.59 1.34
CA GLN A 44 -21.07 -3.83 1.12
C GLN A 44 -21.94 -4.50 0.05
N ARG A 45 -21.34 -4.87 -1.09
CA ARG A 45 -22.08 -5.56 -2.16
C ARG A 45 -22.60 -6.92 -1.71
N ASP A 46 -21.83 -7.65 -0.92
CA ASP A 46 -22.22 -8.96 -0.40
C ASP A 46 -23.37 -8.85 0.61
N LEU A 47 -23.38 -7.80 1.43
CA LEU A 47 -24.48 -7.48 2.34
C LEU A 47 -25.75 -7.12 1.55
N ASP A 48 -25.63 -6.26 0.54
CA ASP A 48 -26.75 -5.86 -0.32
C ASP A 48 -27.34 -7.06 -1.08
N ALA A 49 -26.47 -7.99 -1.52
CA ALA A 49 -26.84 -9.25 -2.15
C ALA A 49 -27.34 -10.32 -1.15
N ARG A 50 -27.33 -10.03 0.17
CA ARG A 50 -27.70 -10.95 1.25
C ARG A 50 -26.89 -12.24 1.27
N VAL A 51 -25.65 -12.18 0.79
CA VAL A 51 -24.68 -13.30 0.81
C VAL A 51 -24.06 -13.44 2.19
N ILE A 52 -23.92 -12.32 2.92
CA ILE A 52 -23.41 -12.26 4.30
C ILE A 52 -24.42 -11.59 5.22
N THR A 53 -24.29 -11.84 6.52
CA THR A 53 -25.14 -11.18 7.54
C THR A 53 -24.63 -9.78 7.90
N PRO A 54 -25.47 -8.91 8.51
CA PRO A 54 -25.00 -7.63 9.05
C PRO A 54 -23.87 -7.78 10.08
N GLU A 55 -23.90 -8.84 10.88
CA GLU A 55 -22.86 -9.15 11.85
C GLU A 55 -21.53 -9.50 11.17
N ASP A 56 -21.56 -10.33 10.12
CA ASP A 56 -20.38 -10.65 9.31
C ASP A 56 -19.80 -9.39 8.65
N TYR A 57 -20.68 -8.55 8.09
CA TYR A 57 -20.28 -7.28 7.49
C TYR A 57 -19.58 -6.36 8.50
N GLN A 58 -20.12 -6.25 9.72
CA GLN A 58 -19.52 -5.44 10.77
C GLN A 58 -18.13 -5.95 11.14
N GLN A 59 -17.97 -7.27 11.32
CA GLN A 59 -16.67 -7.86 11.63
C GLN A 59 -15.64 -7.60 10.52
N ILE A 60 -16.03 -7.77 9.26
CA ILE A 60 -15.17 -7.47 8.10
C ILE A 60 -14.76 -5.99 8.11
N CYS A 61 -15.70 -5.08 8.43
CA CYS A 61 -15.42 -3.66 8.51
C CYS A 61 -14.41 -3.34 9.61
N GLU A 62 -14.60 -3.89 10.81
CA GLU A 62 -13.69 -3.67 11.94
C GLU A 62 -12.26 -4.12 11.62
N ASP A 63 -12.10 -5.29 10.98
CA ASP A 63 -10.78 -5.81 10.64
C ASP A 63 -10.11 -5.02 9.51
N CYS A 64 -10.86 -4.61 8.49
CA CYS A 64 -10.32 -3.76 7.42
C CYS A 64 -9.91 -2.38 7.95
N LEU A 65 -10.69 -1.80 8.86
CA LEU A 65 -10.37 -0.50 9.47
C LEU A 65 -9.11 -0.57 10.35
N LYS A 66 -8.86 -1.67 11.05
CA LYS A 66 -7.60 -1.88 11.80
C LYS A 66 -6.39 -1.85 10.86
N ILE A 67 -6.49 -2.52 9.70
CA ILE A 67 -5.41 -2.56 8.70
C ILE A 67 -5.15 -1.15 8.13
N ILE A 68 -6.22 -0.44 7.74
CA ILE A 68 -6.11 0.92 7.19
C ILE A 68 -5.44 1.86 8.20
N ARG A 69 -5.88 1.86 9.46
CA ARG A 69 -5.27 2.68 10.51
C ARG A 69 -3.80 2.33 10.72
N SER A 70 -3.47 1.04 10.75
CA SER A 70 -2.09 0.56 10.91
C SER A 70 -1.17 0.92 9.73
N SER A 71 -1.75 1.17 8.56
CA SER A 71 -0.99 1.58 7.37
C SER A 71 -0.66 3.08 7.32
N GLN A 72 -1.35 3.89 8.14
CA GLN A 72 -1.19 5.35 8.20
C GLN A 72 -0.21 5.81 9.29
N ASN A 73 0.02 4.96 10.30
CA ASN A 73 1.06 5.12 11.33
C ASN A 73 2.39 4.52 10.87
#